data_AF-A0A933H6U4-F1
#
_entry.id   AF-A0A933H6U4-F1
#
_cell.length_a   1.000
_cell.length_b   1.000
_cell.length_c   1.000
_cell.angle_alpha   90.00
_cell.angle_beta   90.00
_cell.angle_gamma   90.00
#
_symmetry.space_group_name_H-M   'P 1'
#
loop_
_entity.id
_entity.type
_entity.pdbx_description
1 polymer ?
#
loop_
_entity_poly.entity_id
_entity_poly.type
_entity_poly.pdbx_seq_one_letter_code
_entity_poly.pdbx_strand_id
1 'polypeptide(L)'
;MSWTNDFVKPNYDSNGFANIPSTILNLLGGHSQPCINLDPKFSRRYDSVILILVDAFGWRFFEKYCDSYPFLKRFSQEGSVIKLTSQFPSTTAAHITTLHTNLPVGQSGVFEWQYYEPSLDAMIMPLMFSFVGTRERETLRQAKADPKRLYPQTTFYDSLNAQGIASYIFQHRDYTPSTYSEAIFRGATEVRRIHTWSETLINLQMRLAKRATPSYFYSYFSNIDSIGHEYGATSPQFEAEVDTFLNTMERVLFQR
;
A
#
# COMPACT_ATOMS: atom_id res chain seq x y z
N MET A 1 33.07 -3.84 -7.44
CA MET A 1 32.47 -3.65 -6.10
C MET A 1 31.90 -4.98 -5.66
N SER A 2 32.54 -5.68 -4.73
CA SER A 2 31.93 -6.83 -4.07
C SER A 2 30.99 -6.31 -2.98
N TRP A 3 29.70 -6.43 -3.22
CA TRP A 3 28.69 -6.20 -2.18
C TRP A 3 28.96 -7.21 -1.05
N THR A 4 29.01 -6.74 0.20
CA THR A 4 29.16 -7.63 1.37
C THR A 4 27.99 -8.61 1.42
N ASN A 5 28.17 -9.76 2.08
CA ASN A 5 27.13 -10.79 2.24
C ASN A 5 25.86 -10.29 2.95
N ASP A 6 25.85 -9.06 3.48
CA ASP A 6 24.73 -8.44 4.21
C ASP A 6 23.83 -7.55 3.33
N PHE A 7 24.17 -7.34 2.04
CA PHE A 7 23.36 -6.52 1.15
C PHE A 7 22.18 -7.31 0.57
N VAL A 8 20.96 -6.98 1.02
CA VAL A 8 19.72 -7.55 0.49
C VAL A 8 19.28 -6.76 -0.74
N LYS A 9 19.36 -7.38 -1.93
CA LYS A 9 18.85 -6.80 -3.18
C LYS A 9 17.32 -6.86 -3.23
N PRO A 10 16.63 -5.83 -3.76
CA PRO A 10 15.22 -5.92 -4.12
C PRO A 10 14.99 -7.08 -5.09
N ASN A 11 13.99 -7.90 -4.82
CA ASN A 11 13.54 -8.94 -5.74
C ASN A 11 12.35 -8.43 -6.55
N TYR A 12 12.38 -8.61 -7.87
CA TYR A 12 11.26 -8.30 -8.76
C TYR A 12 10.69 -9.57 -9.44
N ASP A 13 11.36 -10.73 -9.31
CA ASP A 13 10.98 -11.97 -9.99
C ASP A 13 10.00 -12.82 -9.17
N SER A 14 10.16 -12.90 -7.84
CA SER A 14 9.20 -13.53 -6.91
C SER A 14 9.45 -13.03 -5.48
N ASN A 15 8.44 -13.02 -4.61
CA ASN A 15 8.61 -12.61 -3.19
C ASN A 15 9.19 -11.18 -2.98
N GLY A 16 8.99 -10.29 -3.95
CA GLY A 16 9.17 -8.86 -3.83
C GLY A 16 7.86 -8.13 -3.60
N PHE A 17 7.92 -6.94 -2.98
CA PHE A 17 6.75 -6.10 -2.77
C PHE A 17 6.01 -5.79 -4.09
N ALA A 18 6.74 -5.60 -5.20
CA ALA A 18 6.15 -5.30 -6.50
C ALA A 18 5.17 -6.37 -7.00
N ASN A 19 5.25 -7.59 -6.46
CA ASN A 19 4.45 -8.72 -6.91
C ASN A 19 3.13 -8.85 -6.13
N ILE A 20 2.86 -7.97 -5.15
CA ILE A 20 1.62 -7.96 -4.38
C ILE A 20 0.38 -7.82 -5.28
N PRO A 21 0.29 -6.87 -6.24
CA PRO A 21 -0.95 -6.70 -7.00
C PRO A 21 -1.23 -7.87 -7.94
N SER A 22 -0.20 -8.41 -8.61
CA SER A 22 -0.32 -9.66 -9.38
C SER A 22 -0.77 -10.84 -8.51
N THR A 23 -0.28 -10.94 -7.27
CA THR A 23 -0.74 -11.97 -6.32
C THR A 23 -2.22 -11.81 -5.99
N ILE A 24 -2.67 -10.58 -5.71
CA ILE A 24 -4.08 -10.28 -5.43
C ILE A 24 -4.96 -10.65 -6.63
N LEU A 25 -4.51 -10.33 -7.85
CA LEU A 25 -5.25 -10.66 -9.06
C LEU A 25 -5.43 -12.18 -9.22
N ASN A 26 -4.37 -12.95 -8.96
CA ASN A 26 -4.43 -14.43 -8.97
C ASN A 26 -5.41 -14.97 -7.93
N LEU A 27 -5.36 -14.43 -6.70
CA LEU A 27 -6.27 -14.81 -5.62
C LEU A 27 -7.74 -14.51 -5.93
N LEU A 28 -8.04 -13.61 -6.86
CA LEU A 28 -9.41 -13.25 -7.27
C LEU A 28 -9.88 -14.00 -8.53
N GLY A 29 -9.06 -14.92 -9.07
CA GLY A 29 -9.37 -15.75 -10.24
C GLY A 29 -8.77 -15.25 -11.55
N GLY A 30 -7.95 -14.20 -11.50
CA GLY A 30 -7.11 -13.77 -12.61
C GLY A 30 -5.88 -14.65 -12.79
N HIS A 31 -5.11 -14.34 -13.83
CA HIS A 31 -3.82 -14.98 -14.10
C HIS A 31 -2.79 -13.89 -14.45
N SER A 32 -1.84 -13.66 -13.55
CA SER A 32 -0.80 -12.64 -13.65
C SER A 32 0.50 -13.15 -13.03
N GLN A 33 1.61 -12.81 -13.66
CA GLN A 33 2.96 -13.14 -13.21
C GLN A 33 3.89 -11.93 -13.44
N PRO A 34 4.94 -11.76 -12.62
CA PRO A 34 5.29 -12.57 -11.45
C PRO A 34 4.35 -12.36 -10.24
N CYS A 35 4.20 -13.37 -9.38
CA CYS A 35 3.48 -13.28 -8.09
C CYS A 35 4.33 -13.74 -6.90
N ILE A 36 3.82 -13.55 -5.68
CA ILE A 36 4.42 -14.07 -4.45
C ILE A 36 4.18 -15.58 -4.39
N ASN A 37 5.18 -16.32 -3.91
CA ASN A 37 5.07 -17.76 -3.68
C ASN A 37 4.31 -18.00 -2.38
N LEU A 38 2.99 -18.10 -2.48
CA LEU A 38 2.12 -18.43 -1.36
C LEU A 38 2.22 -19.92 -1.01
N ASP A 39 2.02 -20.26 0.25
CA ASP A 39 1.77 -21.65 0.66
C ASP A 39 0.57 -22.20 -0.16
N PRO A 40 0.68 -23.39 -0.79
CA PRO A 40 -0.39 -24.01 -1.55
C PRO A 40 -1.73 -24.06 -0.83
N LYS A 41 -1.75 -24.16 0.50
CA LYS A 41 -2.96 -24.10 1.34
C LYS A 41 -3.76 -22.82 1.14
N PHE A 42 -3.08 -21.70 0.90
CA PHE A 42 -3.69 -20.38 0.70
C PHE A 42 -3.73 -19.95 -0.76
N SER A 43 -3.04 -20.66 -1.66
CA SER A 43 -3.03 -20.40 -3.11
C SER A 43 -4.29 -20.95 -3.80
N ARG A 44 -5.43 -20.30 -3.53
CA ARG A 44 -6.73 -20.63 -4.12
C ARG A 44 -7.51 -19.36 -4.45
N ARG A 45 -8.58 -19.51 -5.22
CA ARG A 45 -9.49 -18.39 -5.49
C ARG A 45 -10.29 -18.03 -4.23
N TYR A 46 -10.43 -16.74 -3.97
CA TYR A 46 -11.26 -16.16 -2.93
C TYR A 46 -12.33 -15.26 -3.54
N ASP A 47 -13.48 -15.17 -2.87
CA ASP A 47 -14.53 -14.21 -3.22
C ASP A 47 -14.10 -12.77 -2.96
N SER A 48 -13.19 -12.57 -2.01
CA SER A 48 -12.71 -11.24 -1.64
C SER A 48 -11.30 -11.27 -1.10
N VAL A 49 -10.52 -10.26 -1.46
CA VAL A 49 -9.16 -10.04 -0.95
C VAL A 49 -9.11 -8.65 -0.33
N ILE A 50 -8.64 -8.57 0.90
CA ILE A 50 -8.44 -7.33 1.64
C ILE A 50 -6.93 -7.12 1.79
N LEU A 51 -6.42 -6.02 1.26
CA LEU A 51 -5.05 -5.56 1.49
C LEU A 51 -5.07 -4.41 2.50
N ILE A 52 -4.39 -4.60 3.62
CA ILE A 52 -4.08 -3.54 4.58
C ILE A 52 -2.58 -3.31 4.52
N LEU A 53 -2.19 -2.13 4.03
CA LEU A 53 -0.78 -1.71 4.04
C LEU A 53 -0.51 -0.90 5.31
N VAL A 54 0.43 -1.37 6.12
CA VAL A 54 0.90 -0.69 7.33
C VAL A 54 2.25 -0.08 7.03
N ASP A 55 2.32 1.25 6.96
CA ASP A 55 3.55 1.93 6.57
C ASP A 55 4.65 1.78 7.63
N ALA A 56 5.89 1.65 7.18
CA ALA A 56 7.09 1.39 7.97
C ALA A 56 7.07 0.15 8.90
N PHE A 57 6.04 -0.70 8.87
CA PHE A 57 5.99 -1.93 9.67
C PHE A 57 6.80 -3.07 9.03
N GLY A 58 8.13 -2.93 9.06
CA GLY A 58 9.06 -3.90 8.51
C GLY A 58 9.19 -5.22 9.30
N TRP A 59 9.87 -6.19 8.70
CA TRP A 59 10.06 -7.55 9.25
C TRP A 59 10.57 -7.59 10.69
N ARG A 60 11.50 -6.69 11.05
CA ARG A 60 12.05 -6.60 12.41
C ARG A 60 10.98 -6.34 13.48
N PHE A 61 9.92 -5.62 13.13
CA PHE A 61 8.82 -5.33 14.06
C PHE A 61 7.87 -6.53 14.15
N PHE A 62 7.63 -7.24 13.04
CA PHE A 62 6.93 -8.51 13.10
C PHE A 62 7.65 -9.48 14.05
N GLU A 63 8.96 -9.68 13.90
CA GLU A 63 9.77 -10.55 14.78
C GLU A 63 9.69 -10.10 16.25
N LYS A 64 9.72 -8.80 16.51
CA LYS A 64 9.63 -8.25 17.85
C LYS A 64 8.26 -8.50 18.51
N TYR A 65 7.17 -8.38 17.75
CA TYR A 65 5.82 -8.32 18.31
C TYR A 65 4.99 -9.61 18.13
N CYS A 66 5.42 -10.55 17.29
CA CYS A 66 4.58 -11.70 16.89
C CYS A 66 4.14 -12.58 18.05
N ASP A 67 4.98 -12.75 19.08
CA ASP A 67 4.67 -13.62 20.22
C ASP A 67 3.80 -12.94 21.27
N SER A 68 3.85 -11.60 21.34
CA SER A 68 3.16 -10.80 22.36
C SER A 68 1.76 -10.35 21.94
N TYR A 69 1.51 -10.19 20.64
CA TYR A 69 0.23 -9.68 20.13
C TYR A 69 -0.59 -10.78 19.45
N PRO A 70 -1.81 -11.09 19.95
CA PRO A 70 -2.67 -12.12 19.38
C PRO A 70 -2.92 -11.96 17.88
N PHE A 71 -3.10 -10.73 17.39
CA PHE A 71 -3.32 -10.44 15.97
C PHE A 71 -2.21 -11.02 15.09
N LEU A 72 -0.94 -10.79 15.44
CA LEU A 72 0.20 -11.29 14.67
C LEU A 72 0.39 -12.79 14.85
N LYS A 73 0.21 -13.29 16.07
CA LYS A 73 0.33 -14.71 16.40
C LYS A 73 -0.62 -15.58 15.58
N ARG A 74 -1.84 -15.10 15.30
CA ARG A 74 -2.81 -15.79 14.43
C ARG A 74 -2.25 -16.06 13.04
N PHE A 75 -1.52 -15.13 12.42
CA PHE A 75 -0.94 -15.35 11.10
C PHE A 75 0.15 -16.42 11.13
N SER A 76 0.94 -16.49 12.21
CA SER A 76 1.95 -17.54 12.37
C SER A 76 1.36 -18.94 12.64
N GLN A 77 0.20 -19.01 13.29
CA GLN A 77 -0.41 -20.29 13.72
C GLN A 77 -1.46 -20.81 12.74
N GLU A 78 -2.29 -19.93 12.18
CA GLU A 78 -3.46 -20.27 11.37
C GLU A 78 -3.32 -19.81 9.92
N GLY A 79 -2.43 -18.84 9.67
CA GLY A 79 -2.22 -18.19 8.38
C GLY A 79 -0.88 -18.53 7.73
N SER A 80 -0.34 -17.55 7.00
CA SER A 80 1.00 -17.60 6.40
C SER A 80 1.71 -16.26 6.64
N VAL A 81 3.01 -16.33 6.89
CA VAL A 81 3.88 -15.18 7.09
C VAL A 81 5.02 -15.30 6.09
N ILE A 82 5.16 -14.30 5.21
CA ILE A 82 6.17 -14.30 4.15
C ILE A 82 6.99 -13.03 4.25
N LYS A 83 8.31 -13.19 4.37
CA LYS A 83 9.26 -12.07 4.31
C LYS A 83 9.41 -11.62 2.87
N LEU A 84 9.02 -10.39 2.58
CA LEU A 84 9.20 -9.76 1.27
C LEU A 84 10.39 -8.81 1.29
N THR A 85 11.06 -8.68 0.15
CA THR A 85 11.98 -7.57 -0.08
C THR A 85 11.21 -6.32 -0.48
N SER A 86 11.65 -5.16 0.01
CA SER A 86 11.16 -3.86 -0.44
C SER A 86 11.67 -3.55 -1.86
N GLN A 87 11.06 -2.57 -2.52
CA GLN A 87 11.61 -2.00 -3.74
C GLN A 87 12.76 -1.04 -3.43
N PHE A 88 13.58 -0.71 -4.43
CA PHE A 88 14.56 0.37 -4.31
C PHE A 88 14.20 1.54 -5.23
N PRO A 89 14.11 2.77 -4.69
CA PRO A 89 14.27 3.12 -3.27
C PRO A 89 13.06 2.68 -2.42
N SER A 90 13.27 2.50 -1.12
CA SER A 90 12.26 1.98 -0.18
C SER A 90 11.32 3.08 0.32
N THR A 91 10.63 3.76 -0.60
CA THR A 91 9.85 4.98 -0.31
C THR A 91 8.35 4.71 -0.43
N THR A 92 7.54 5.46 0.33
CA THR A 92 6.08 5.42 0.21
C THR A 92 5.64 5.72 -1.23
N ALA A 93 6.29 6.68 -1.90
CA ALA A 93 6.04 7.04 -3.30
C ALA A 93 6.09 5.82 -4.24
N ALA A 94 7.20 5.07 -4.16
CA ALA A 94 7.42 3.89 -4.97
C ALA A 94 6.38 2.80 -4.67
N HIS A 95 6.14 2.52 -3.39
CA HIS A 95 5.32 1.40 -2.95
C HIS A 95 3.83 1.63 -3.23
N ILE A 96 3.30 2.81 -2.88
CA ILE A 96 1.91 3.17 -3.13
C ILE A 96 1.63 3.19 -4.63
N THR A 97 2.48 3.84 -5.42
CA THR A 97 2.27 3.88 -6.88
C THR A 97 2.26 2.46 -7.47
N THR A 98 3.18 1.60 -7.02
CA THR A 98 3.24 0.20 -7.48
C THR A 98 1.96 -0.56 -7.15
N LEU A 99 1.43 -0.42 -5.93
CA LEU A 99 0.20 -1.10 -5.54
C LEU A 99 -1.00 -0.70 -6.40
N HIS A 100 -1.10 0.58 -6.74
CA HIS A 100 -2.24 1.12 -7.46
C HIS A 100 -2.12 1.08 -8.98
N THR A 101 -0.94 0.72 -9.51
CA THR A 101 -0.70 0.64 -10.97
C THR A 101 -0.28 -0.74 -11.43
N ASN A 102 0.11 -1.64 -10.51
CA ASN A 102 0.78 -2.90 -10.81
C ASN A 102 2.05 -2.72 -11.67
N LEU A 103 2.70 -1.55 -11.57
CA LEU A 103 3.96 -1.27 -12.24
C LEU A 103 5.07 -1.17 -11.18
N PRO A 104 6.17 -1.93 -11.30
CA PRO A 104 7.31 -1.78 -10.41
C PRO A 104 7.89 -0.38 -10.52
N VAL A 105 8.62 0.07 -9.50
CA VAL A 105 9.15 1.44 -9.39
C VAL A 105 9.90 1.95 -10.64
N GLY A 106 10.67 1.08 -11.31
CA GLY A 106 11.39 1.44 -12.53
C GLY A 106 10.50 1.68 -13.76
N GLN A 107 9.25 1.23 -13.72
CA GLN A 107 8.26 1.42 -14.78
C GLN A 107 7.23 2.51 -14.42
N SER A 108 6.89 2.64 -13.14
CA SER A 108 5.90 3.63 -12.70
C SER A 108 6.40 5.08 -12.79
N GLY A 109 7.72 5.28 -12.74
CA GLY A 109 8.35 6.60 -12.80
C GLY A 109 8.23 7.42 -11.51
N VAL A 110 7.42 6.98 -10.53
CA VAL A 110 7.25 7.63 -9.23
C VAL A 110 8.07 6.86 -8.20
N PHE A 111 9.30 7.31 -7.94
CA PHE A 111 10.26 6.57 -7.13
C PHE A 111 10.63 7.26 -5.80
N GLU A 112 10.44 8.57 -5.66
CA GLU A 112 10.79 9.29 -4.43
C GLU A 112 9.76 10.35 -4.05
N TRP A 113 9.78 10.77 -2.78
CA TRP A 113 9.11 11.95 -2.25
C TRP A 113 9.52 13.23 -2.95
N GLN A 114 10.78 13.33 -3.40
CA GLN A 114 11.31 14.49 -4.10
C GLN A 114 12.24 14.06 -5.24
N TYR A 115 11.95 14.51 -6.46
CA TYR A 115 12.86 14.29 -7.59
C TYR A 115 12.74 15.39 -8.64
N TYR A 116 13.77 15.49 -9.48
CA TYR A 116 13.77 16.36 -10.65
C TYR A 116 12.92 15.74 -11.77
N GLU A 117 11.95 16.48 -12.28
CA GLU A 117 11.11 16.08 -13.41
C GLU A 117 11.56 16.82 -14.68
N PRO A 118 12.21 16.13 -15.63
CA PRO A 118 12.74 16.76 -16.84
C PRO A 118 11.67 17.44 -17.70
N SER A 119 10.44 16.92 -17.75
CA SER A 119 9.37 17.52 -18.55
C SER A 119 8.85 18.85 -18.01
N LEU A 120 9.18 19.17 -16.75
CA LEU A 120 8.83 20.43 -16.08
C LEU A 120 10.05 21.30 -15.78
N ASP A 121 11.26 20.80 -16.01
CA ASP A 121 12.53 21.44 -15.61
C ASP A 121 12.50 21.92 -14.14
N ALA A 122 12.00 21.06 -13.24
CA ALA A 122 11.78 21.42 -11.85
C ALA A 122 11.88 20.23 -10.89
N MET A 123 12.24 20.51 -9.64
CA MET A 123 12.09 19.57 -8.54
C MET A 123 10.63 19.52 -8.09
N ILE A 124 10.06 18.31 -8.00
CA ILE A 124 8.67 18.09 -7.63
C ILE A 124 8.52 17.12 -6.45
N MET A 125 7.37 17.21 -5.78
CA MET A 125 6.85 16.26 -4.80
C MET A 125 5.64 15.55 -5.39
N PRO A 126 5.78 14.33 -5.93
CA PRO A 126 4.73 13.70 -6.74
C PRO A 126 3.48 13.37 -5.92
N LEU A 127 3.56 12.93 -4.66
CA LEU A 127 2.35 12.63 -3.88
C LEU A 127 1.54 13.88 -3.47
N MET A 128 2.21 15.05 -3.46
CA MET A 128 1.57 16.34 -3.20
C MET A 128 1.11 17.03 -4.48
N PHE A 129 1.57 16.56 -5.65
CA PHE A 129 1.45 17.25 -6.94
C PHE A 129 1.88 18.72 -6.83
N SER A 130 3.06 18.94 -6.26
CA SER A 130 3.61 20.25 -5.94
C SER A 130 5.08 20.38 -6.33
N PHE A 131 5.57 21.60 -6.52
CA PHE A 131 7.00 21.88 -6.54
C PHE A 131 7.64 21.62 -5.16
N VAL A 132 8.93 21.30 -5.12
CA VAL A 132 9.68 21.22 -3.85
C VAL A 132 9.78 22.59 -3.19
N GLY A 133 9.79 22.61 -1.85
CA GLY A 133 9.97 23.83 -1.05
C GLY A 133 8.67 24.47 -0.53
N THR A 134 7.52 23.90 -0.86
CA THR A 134 6.22 24.31 -0.29
C THR A 134 5.65 23.24 0.64
N ARG A 135 4.74 23.65 1.53
CA ARG A 135 3.86 22.74 2.28
C ARG A 135 2.47 22.63 1.66
N GLU A 136 2.18 23.46 0.66
CA GLU A 136 0.91 23.45 -0.06
C GLU A 136 0.87 22.29 -1.05
N ARG A 137 -0.27 21.59 -1.09
CA ARG A 137 -0.55 20.58 -2.10
C ARG A 137 -1.01 21.26 -3.39
N GLU A 138 -0.90 20.54 -4.51
CA GLU A 138 -1.49 20.92 -5.79
C GLU A 138 -0.87 22.17 -6.46
N THR A 139 0.36 22.58 -6.11
CA THR A 139 0.99 23.75 -6.75
C THR A 139 1.35 23.51 -8.21
N LEU A 140 1.58 22.26 -8.62
CA LEU A 140 1.74 21.90 -10.04
C LEU A 140 0.43 22.07 -10.82
N ARG A 141 -0.72 21.84 -10.16
CA ARG A 141 -2.05 22.07 -10.76
C ARG A 141 -2.26 23.54 -11.05
N GLN A 142 -1.86 24.42 -10.13
CA GLN A 142 -1.90 25.87 -10.32
C GLN A 142 -1.02 26.31 -11.50
N ALA A 143 0.14 25.66 -11.65
CA ALA A 143 1.04 25.84 -12.80
C ALA A 143 0.58 25.12 -14.08
N LYS A 144 -0.61 24.50 -14.09
CA LYS A 144 -1.21 23.79 -15.22
C LYS A 144 -0.36 22.63 -15.75
N ALA A 145 0.45 21.99 -14.89
CA ALA A 145 1.13 20.76 -15.25
C ALA A 145 0.11 19.66 -15.57
N ASP A 146 0.37 18.85 -16.61
CA ASP A 146 -0.50 17.74 -16.99
C ASP A 146 -0.19 16.49 -16.17
N PRO A 147 -1.11 16.01 -15.31
CA PRO A 147 -0.89 14.80 -14.52
C PRO A 147 -0.60 13.57 -15.38
N LYS A 148 -1.09 13.53 -16.62
CA LYS A 148 -0.88 12.38 -17.51
C LYS A 148 0.57 12.22 -17.96
N ARG A 149 1.37 13.28 -17.85
CA ARG A 149 2.80 13.23 -18.14
C ARG A 149 3.62 12.74 -16.96
N LEU A 150 3.09 12.84 -15.74
CA LEU A 150 3.82 12.53 -14.50
C LEU A 150 3.45 11.16 -13.92
N TYR A 151 2.25 10.66 -14.21
CA TYR A 151 1.75 9.43 -13.62
C TYR A 151 1.39 8.36 -14.65
N PRO A 152 1.47 7.07 -14.27
CA PRO A 152 1.06 5.98 -15.13
C PRO A 152 -0.35 6.12 -15.71
N GLN A 153 -0.48 5.76 -16.98
CA GLN A 153 -1.75 5.83 -17.70
C GLN A 153 -2.62 4.59 -17.55
N THR A 154 -2.16 3.56 -16.84
CA THR A 154 -2.91 2.35 -16.50
C THR A 154 -2.88 2.15 -14.99
N THR A 155 -4.01 1.75 -14.42
CA THR A 155 -4.10 1.44 -12.99
C THR A 155 -4.32 -0.05 -12.77
N PHE A 156 -4.07 -0.52 -11.55
CA PHE A 156 -4.43 -1.87 -11.13
C PHE A 156 -5.94 -2.10 -11.24
N TYR A 157 -6.73 -1.03 -11.09
CA TYR A 157 -8.19 -1.08 -11.18
C TYR A 157 -8.68 -1.30 -12.61
N ASP A 158 -7.97 -0.82 -13.62
CA ASP A 158 -8.26 -1.15 -15.02
C ASP A 158 -8.17 -2.69 -15.23
N SER A 159 -7.14 -3.33 -14.66
CA SER A 159 -6.96 -4.79 -14.69
C SER A 159 -8.02 -5.56 -13.90
N LEU A 160 -8.44 -5.05 -12.74
CA LEU A 160 -9.52 -5.65 -11.94
C LEU A 160 -10.88 -5.56 -12.67
N ASN A 161 -11.19 -4.40 -13.24
CA ASN A 161 -12.42 -4.18 -13.99
C ASN A 161 -12.52 -5.06 -15.23
N ALA A 162 -11.40 -5.29 -15.93
CA ALA A 162 -11.34 -6.21 -17.07
C ALA A 162 -11.75 -7.65 -16.71
N GLN A 163 -11.70 -8.02 -15.42
CA GLN A 163 -12.12 -9.33 -14.90
C GLN A 163 -13.44 -9.26 -14.11
N GLY A 164 -14.15 -8.13 -14.16
CA GLY A 164 -15.41 -7.94 -13.44
C GLY A 164 -15.24 -7.87 -11.91
N ILE A 165 -14.06 -7.50 -11.41
CA ILE A 165 -13.78 -7.43 -9.97
C ILE A 165 -14.06 -6.01 -9.46
N ALA A 166 -14.97 -5.89 -8.49
CA ALA A 166 -15.23 -4.60 -7.85
C ALA A 166 -14.12 -4.22 -6.86
N SER A 167 -13.74 -2.95 -6.79
CA SER A 167 -12.62 -2.47 -5.98
C SER A 167 -12.99 -1.28 -5.08
N TYR A 168 -12.69 -1.40 -3.78
CA TYR A 168 -13.08 -0.44 -2.75
C TYR A 168 -11.84 0.07 -2.00
N ILE A 169 -11.63 1.38 -2.00
CA ILE A 169 -10.48 2.03 -1.38
C ILE A 169 -10.92 2.82 -0.15
N PHE A 170 -10.23 2.66 0.97
CA PHE A 170 -10.39 3.48 2.17
C PHE A 170 -9.11 4.26 2.41
N GLN A 171 -9.12 5.55 2.08
CA GLN A 171 -7.95 6.39 2.13
C GLN A 171 -8.17 7.59 3.05
N HIS A 172 -7.15 7.91 3.86
CA HIS A 172 -7.20 9.06 4.76
C HIS A 172 -7.53 10.33 3.97
N ARG A 173 -8.47 11.13 4.50
CA ARG A 173 -8.98 12.35 3.84
C ARG A 173 -7.90 13.38 3.54
N ASP A 174 -6.78 13.33 4.24
CA ASP A 174 -5.65 14.24 4.00
C ASP A 174 -4.90 13.91 2.70
N TYR A 175 -5.11 12.71 2.14
CA TYR A 175 -4.47 12.25 0.91
C TYR A 175 -5.44 12.19 -0.29
N THR A 176 -6.75 12.29 -0.07
CA THR A 176 -7.78 12.16 -1.12
C THR A 176 -9.03 13.04 -0.89
N PRO A 177 -9.59 13.68 -1.93
CA PRO A 177 -9.09 13.71 -3.30
C PRO A 177 -7.83 14.56 -3.44
N SER A 178 -7.00 14.19 -4.40
CA SER A 178 -5.77 14.88 -4.81
C SER A 178 -5.47 14.48 -6.25
N THR A 179 -4.71 15.28 -7.00
CA THR A 179 -4.34 14.91 -8.38
C THR A 179 -3.68 13.54 -8.45
N TYR A 180 -2.78 13.28 -7.51
CA TYR A 180 -2.10 11.99 -7.41
C TYR A 180 -3.11 10.85 -7.20
N SER A 181 -3.98 10.96 -6.18
CA SER A 181 -4.97 9.91 -5.88
C SER A 181 -5.97 9.70 -7.02
N GLU A 182 -6.41 10.77 -7.69
CA GLU A 182 -7.29 10.68 -8.86
C GLU A 182 -6.63 9.92 -10.02
N ALA A 183 -5.33 10.14 -10.25
CA ALA A 183 -4.58 9.45 -11.29
C ALA A 183 -4.44 7.95 -11.00
N ILE A 184 -3.98 7.58 -9.79
CA ILE A 184 -3.67 6.19 -9.47
C ILE A 184 -4.90 5.36 -9.04
N PHE A 185 -5.98 5.99 -8.55
CA PHE A 185 -7.22 5.29 -8.18
C PHE A 185 -8.24 5.24 -9.33
N ARG A 186 -7.90 5.79 -10.50
CA ARG A 186 -8.80 5.79 -11.65
C ARG A 186 -9.26 4.36 -11.95
N GLY A 187 -10.58 4.19 -12.09
CA GLY A 187 -11.22 2.89 -12.34
C GLY A 187 -11.66 2.15 -11.07
N ALA A 188 -11.28 2.60 -9.87
CA ALA A 188 -11.79 2.00 -8.64
C ALA A 188 -13.32 2.15 -8.56
N THR A 189 -14.01 1.12 -8.06
CA THR A 189 -15.48 1.14 -7.92
C THR A 189 -15.93 2.18 -6.90
N GLU A 190 -15.21 2.33 -5.80
CA GLU A 190 -15.49 3.32 -4.77
C GLU A 190 -14.20 3.76 -4.07
N VAL A 191 -14.06 5.07 -3.86
CA VAL A 191 -13.02 5.64 -3.01
C VAL A 191 -13.68 6.35 -1.83
N ARG A 192 -13.52 5.78 -0.64
CA ARG A 192 -14.07 6.30 0.59
C ARG A 192 -13.01 7.04 1.39
N ARG A 193 -13.33 8.28 1.73
CA ARG A 193 -12.53 9.10 2.64
C ARG A 193 -12.80 8.67 4.07
N ILE A 194 -11.73 8.46 4.82
CA ILE A 194 -11.74 8.08 6.24
C ILE A 194 -10.98 9.13 7.05
N HIS A 195 -11.30 9.23 8.33
CA HIS A 195 -10.61 10.09 9.28
C HIS A 195 -9.81 9.30 10.31
N THR A 196 -10.34 8.17 10.78
CA THR A 196 -9.64 7.35 11.79
C THR A 196 -9.51 5.90 11.36
N TRP A 197 -8.56 5.19 11.98
CA TRP A 197 -8.38 3.77 11.70
C TRP A 197 -9.58 2.92 12.16
N SER A 198 -10.16 3.25 13.31
CA SER A 198 -11.38 2.57 13.78
C SER A 198 -12.54 2.76 12.81
N GLU A 199 -12.75 3.99 12.30
CA GLU A 199 -13.74 4.26 11.26
C GLU A 199 -13.49 3.42 10.00
N THR A 200 -12.23 3.29 9.61
CA THR A 200 -11.80 2.49 8.45
C THR A 200 -12.23 1.04 8.57
N LEU A 201 -11.93 0.41 9.71
CA LEU A 201 -12.24 -1.00 9.93
C LEU A 201 -13.75 -1.25 9.96
N ILE A 202 -14.52 -0.38 10.61
CA ILE A 202 -15.98 -0.49 10.66
C ILE A 202 -16.60 -0.30 9.27
N ASN A 203 -16.18 0.73 8.54
CA ASN A 203 -16.68 0.99 7.19
C ASN A 203 -16.31 -0.14 6.22
N LEU A 204 -15.09 -0.71 6.34
CA LEU A 204 -14.66 -1.87 5.57
C LEU A 204 -15.56 -3.06 5.83
N GLN A 205 -15.84 -3.40 7.09
CA GLN A 205 -16.72 -4.51 7.44
C GLN A 205 -18.14 -4.31 6.89
N MET A 206 -18.69 -3.10 7.03
CA MET A 206 -20.02 -2.77 6.50
C MET A 206 -20.07 -2.89 4.98
N ARG A 207 -19.01 -2.47 4.27
CA ARG A 207 -18.94 -2.60 2.81
C ARG A 207 -18.76 -4.05 2.39
N LEU A 208 -17.89 -4.80 3.06
CA LEU A 208 -17.66 -6.23 2.83
C LEU A 208 -18.95 -7.04 2.99
N ALA A 209 -19.79 -6.72 3.97
CA ALA A 209 -21.09 -7.38 4.15
C ALA A 209 -22.07 -7.16 2.98
N LYS A 210 -21.87 -6.12 2.16
CA LYS A 210 -22.72 -5.72 1.03
C LYS A 210 -22.00 -5.81 -0.32
N ARG A 211 -20.91 -6.58 -0.39
CA ARG A 211 -20.01 -6.61 -1.55
C ARG A 211 -20.61 -7.36 -2.74
N ALA A 212 -20.19 -7.00 -3.94
CA ALA A 212 -20.24 -7.89 -5.09
C ALA A 212 -19.06 -8.88 -5.02
N THR A 213 -19.16 -10.02 -5.67
CA THR A 213 -18.06 -11.01 -5.75
C THR A 213 -17.67 -11.25 -7.22
N PRO A 214 -16.36 -11.25 -7.56
CA PRO A 214 -15.22 -11.03 -6.67
C PRO A 214 -15.04 -9.55 -6.29
N SER A 215 -14.37 -9.29 -5.16
CA SER A 215 -14.06 -7.92 -4.75
C SER A 215 -12.71 -7.73 -4.08
N TYR A 216 -12.07 -6.60 -4.36
CA TYR A 216 -10.83 -6.15 -3.76
C TYR A 216 -11.08 -4.97 -2.81
N PHE A 217 -10.46 -5.00 -1.63
CA PHE A 217 -10.49 -3.91 -0.65
C PHE A 217 -9.08 -3.47 -0.33
N TYR A 218 -8.84 -2.16 -0.28
CA TYR A 218 -7.57 -1.56 0.09
C TYR A 218 -7.71 -0.53 1.20
N SER A 219 -6.84 -0.62 2.20
CA SER A 219 -6.68 0.42 3.23
C SER A 219 -5.19 0.66 3.52
N TYR A 220 -4.84 1.91 3.81
CA TYR A 220 -3.49 2.34 4.14
C TYR A 220 -3.44 2.97 5.53
N PHE A 221 -2.50 2.51 6.37
CA PHE A 221 -2.27 3.02 7.71
C PHE A 221 -0.88 3.64 7.81
N SER A 222 -0.81 4.98 7.91
CA SER A 222 0.44 5.75 7.89
C SER A 222 1.02 6.05 9.28
N ASN A 223 0.24 5.90 10.35
CA ASN A 223 0.59 6.53 11.63
C ASN A 223 1.89 5.99 12.26
N ILE A 224 2.18 4.69 12.11
CA ILE A 224 3.43 4.09 12.61
C ILE A 224 4.65 4.77 11.96
N ASP A 225 4.62 4.99 10.65
CA ASP A 225 5.66 5.71 9.93
C ASP A 225 5.77 7.17 10.40
N SER A 226 4.62 7.86 10.48
CA SER A 226 4.59 9.27 10.90
C SER A 226 5.15 9.48 12.31
N ILE A 227 4.73 8.67 13.27
CA ILE A 227 5.25 8.67 14.65
C ILE A 227 6.71 8.26 14.69
N GLY A 228 7.11 7.27 13.87
CA GLY A 228 8.51 6.85 13.74
C GLY A 228 9.42 7.97 13.23
N HIS A 229 8.95 8.79 12.27
CA HIS A 229 9.68 9.94 11.76
C HIS A 229 9.81 11.08 12.80
N GLU A 230 8.76 11.31 13.59
CA GLU A 230 8.73 12.39 14.58
C GLU A 230 9.53 12.06 15.85
N TYR A 231 9.39 10.84 16.37
CA TYR A 231 9.92 10.44 17.69
C TYR A 231 11.01 9.37 17.63
N GLY A 232 11.19 8.70 16.49
CA GLY A 232 12.10 7.57 16.33
C GLY A 232 11.42 6.21 16.59
N ALA A 233 11.88 5.19 15.86
CA ALA A 233 11.27 3.85 15.84
C ALA A 233 11.48 2.99 17.11
N THR A 234 12.14 3.53 18.13
CA THR A 234 12.32 2.89 19.44
C THR A 234 11.74 3.74 20.58
N SER A 235 10.95 4.76 20.24
CA SER A 235 10.36 5.68 21.22
C SER A 235 9.11 5.08 21.88
N PRO A 236 8.75 5.51 23.11
CA PRO A 236 7.50 5.12 23.74
C PRO A 236 6.26 5.43 22.89
N GLN A 237 6.28 6.52 22.11
CA GLN A 237 5.22 6.92 21.19
C GLN A 237 5.06 5.89 20.06
N PHE A 238 6.17 5.45 19.47
CA PHE A 238 6.15 4.40 18.44
C PHE A 238 5.61 3.09 18.99
N GLU A 239 6.05 2.66 20.18
CA GLU A 239 5.53 1.47 20.84
C GLU A 239 4.02 1.57 21.09
N ALA A 240 3.54 2.73 21.57
CA ALA A 240 2.12 2.96 21.84
C ALA A 240 1.26 2.95 20.58
N GLU A 241 1.76 3.48 19.45
CA GLU A 241 1.02 3.44 18.18
C GLU A 241 0.94 2.02 17.62
N VAL A 242 2.03 1.24 17.73
CA VAL A 242 2.02 -0.18 17.38
C VAL A 242 1.04 -0.97 18.25
N ASP A 243 1.08 -0.77 19.57
CA ASP A 243 0.16 -1.42 20.51
C ASP A 243 -1.30 -1.10 20.14
N THR A 244 -1.60 0.19 19.94
CA THR A 244 -2.93 0.67 19.57
C THR A 244 -3.41 0.04 18.27
N PHE A 245 -2.56 0.00 17.24
CA PHE A 245 -2.87 -0.61 15.95
C PHE A 245 -3.18 -2.11 16.13
N LEU A 246 -2.27 -2.89 16.72
CA LEU A 246 -2.40 -4.35 16.82
C LEU A 246 -3.59 -4.77 17.69
N ASN A 247 -3.83 -4.09 18.82
CA ASN A 247 -4.99 -4.37 19.67
C ASN A 247 -6.31 -3.99 18.98
N THR A 248 -6.34 -2.89 18.23
CA THR A 248 -7.54 -2.50 17.47
C THR A 248 -7.85 -3.51 16.37
N MET A 249 -6.82 -3.97 15.65
CA MET A 249 -6.95 -4.98 14.61
C MET A 249 -7.52 -6.29 15.14
N GLU A 250 -6.96 -6.81 16.23
CA GLU A 250 -7.45 -8.03 16.90
C GLU A 250 -8.92 -7.88 17.31
N ARG A 251 -9.24 -6.79 17.99
CA ARG A 251 -10.59 -6.55 18.53
C ARG A 251 -11.62 -6.46 17.41
N VAL A 252 -11.38 -5.60 16.42
CA VAL A 252 -12.40 -5.32 15.42
C VAL A 252 -12.57 -6.50 14.45
N LEU A 253 -11.49 -7.19 14.08
CA LEU A 253 -11.54 -8.24 13.05
C LEU A 253 -11.84 -9.63 13.60
N PHE A 254 -11.40 -9.96 14.83
CA PHE A 254 -11.44 -11.33 15.33
C PHE A 254 -12.18 -11.53 16.66
N GLN A 255 -12.27 -10.49 17.51
CA GLN A 255 -12.94 -10.58 18.80
C GLN A 255 -14.25 -9.80 18.76
N ARG A 256 -15.30 -10.43 18.23
CA ARG A 256 -16.69 -9.97 18.38
C ARG A 256 -17.39 -10.78 19.44
#